data_AF-A0A0C2DBG7-F1
#
_entry.id   AF-A0A0C2DBG7-F1
#
_cell.length_a   1.000
_cell.length_b   1.000
_cell.length_c   1.000
_cell.angle_alpha   90.00
_cell.angle_beta   90.00
_cell.angle_gamma   90.00
#
_symmetry.space_group_name_H-M   'P 1'
#
loop_
_entity.id
_entity.type
_entity.pdbx_description
1 polymer ?
#
loop_
_entity_poly.entity_id
_entity_poly.type
_entity_poly.pdbx_seq_one_letter_code
_entity_poly.pdbx_strand_id
1 'polypeptide(L)'
;MLEDEETAELLKRRAAPGRDRPPGSRSVLSQATTSEKILWFVKTPIRPRLYWFVEGKLYRWLQGFIGTWGYTAGYDVFEYGDDVTTYYRDERVLVMCNHQSTADVPTLMACLQSKGVASRKVT
;
A
#
# COMPACT_ATOMS: atom_id res chain seq x y z
N MET A 1 -16.47 -34.89 -27.06
CA MET A 1 -16.30 -36.12 -26.25
C MET A 1 -14.90 -36.27 -25.67
N LEU A 2 -13.81 -35.91 -26.36
CA LEU A 2 -12.45 -36.02 -25.81
C LEU A 2 -12.15 -35.01 -24.67
N GLU A 3 -12.70 -33.80 -24.73
CA GLU A 3 -12.44 -32.76 -23.71
C GLU A 3 -13.06 -33.07 -22.33
N ASP A 4 -14.22 -33.74 -22.29
CA ASP A 4 -14.87 -34.14 -21.03
C ASP A 4 -14.08 -35.23 -20.30
N GLU A 5 -13.41 -36.11 -21.06
CA GLU A 5 -12.64 -37.22 -20.52
C GLU A 5 -11.31 -36.72 -19.91
N GLU A 6 -10.63 -35.82 -20.60
CA GLU A 6 -9.43 -35.13 -20.09
C GLU A 6 -9.76 -34.29 -18.85
N THR A 7 -10.89 -33.58 -18.88
CA THR A 7 -11.38 -32.79 -17.73
C THR A 7 -11.72 -33.69 -16.54
N ALA A 8 -12.37 -34.82 -16.76
CA ALA A 8 -12.67 -35.81 -15.73
C ALA A 8 -11.39 -36.41 -15.12
N GLU A 9 -10.36 -36.64 -15.93
CA GLU A 9 -9.06 -37.14 -15.46
C GLU A 9 -8.31 -36.10 -14.61
N LEU A 10 -8.34 -34.83 -15.02
CA LEU A 10 -7.76 -33.71 -14.27
C LEU A 10 -8.46 -33.52 -12.91
N LEU A 11 -9.79 -33.66 -12.86
CA LEU A 11 -10.56 -33.60 -11.62
C LEU A 11 -10.23 -34.76 -10.67
N LYS A 12 -10.03 -35.97 -11.19
CA LYS A 12 -9.56 -37.12 -10.39
C LYS A 12 -8.15 -36.90 -9.84
N ARG A 13 -7.22 -36.36 -10.65
CA ARG A 13 -5.86 -36.02 -10.21
C ARG A 13 -5.83 -34.92 -9.14
N ARG A 14 -6.78 -33.98 -9.19
CA ARG A 14 -6.95 -32.93 -8.16
C ARG A 14 -7.46 -33.48 -6.83
N ALA A 15 -8.31 -34.52 -6.87
CA ALA A 15 -8.89 -35.17 -5.69
C ALA A 15 -7.90 -36.08 -4.94
N ALA A 16 -6.77 -36.45 -5.56
CA ALA A 16 -5.76 -37.33 -4.95
C ALA A 16 -5.20 -36.75 -3.63
N PRO A 17 -4.93 -37.56 -2.60
CA PRO A 17 -4.38 -37.09 -1.34
C PRO A 17 -2.86 -36.83 -1.44
N GLY A 18 -2.42 -35.69 -0.89
CA GLY A 18 -1.00 -35.45 -0.58
C GLY A 18 -0.02 -35.55 -1.77
N ARG A 19 0.83 -36.59 -1.75
CA ARG A 19 2.07 -36.70 -2.55
C ARG A 19 1.86 -37.09 -4.02
N ASP A 20 0.64 -37.43 -4.40
CA ASP A 20 0.30 -37.80 -5.79
C ASP A 20 -0.24 -36.61 -6.60
N ARG A 21 -0.47 -35.47 -5.95
CA ARG A 21 -0.91 -34.24 -6.63
C ARG A 21 0.23 -33.63 -7.47
N PRO A 22 -0.04 -33.14 -8.69
CA PRO A 22 0.98 -32.53 -9.53
C PRO A 22 1.61 -31.29 -8.85
N PRO A 23 2.92 -31.04 -9.07
CA PRO A 23 3.59 -29.85 -8.55
C PRO A 23 2.87 -28.58 -9.03
N GLY A 24 2.60 -27.64 -8.11
CA GLY A 24 1.78 -26.45 -8.36
C GLY A 24 0.33 -26.52 -7.86
N SER A 25 -0.24 -27.70 -7.63
CA SER A 25 -1.61 -27.86 -7.09
C SER A 25 -1.69 -27.97 -5.56
N ARG A 26 -0.53 -27.99 -4.87
CA ARG A 26 -0.43 -28.11 -3.40
C ARG A 26 -0.22 -26.75 -2.75
N SER A 27 -0.54 -26.62 -1.46
CA SER A 27 -0.28 -25.38 -0.73
C SER A 27 1.22 -25.04 -0.74
N VAL A 28 1.54 -23.75 -0.90
CA VAL A 28 2.91 -23.22 -0.90
C VAL A 28 3.66 -23.64 0.36
N LEU A 29 2.97 -23.72 1.50
CA LEU A 29 3.52 -24.18 2.77
C LEU A 29 3.90 -25.67 2.78
N SER A 30 3.22 -26.53 2.02
CA SER A 30 3.60 -27.95 1.94
C SER A 30 4.81 -28.18 1.03
N GLN A 31 5.03 -27.28 0.07
CA GLN A 31 6.11 -27.37 -0.91
C GLN A 31 7.40 -26.67 -0.43
N ALA A 32 7.28 -25.71 0.49
CA ALA A 32 8.40 -24.94 1.02
C ALA A 32 9.29 -25.78 1.95
N THR A 33 10.60 -25.57 1.83
CA THR A 33 11.64 -26.08 2.74
C THR A 33 11.55 -25.43 4.12
N THR A 34 12.15 -26.06 5.14
CA THR A 34 12.11 -25.56 6.53
C THR A 34 12.70 -24.15 6.66
N SER A 35 13.76 -23.86 5.90
CA SER A 35 14.37 -22.52 5.83
C SER A 35 13.44 -21.49 5.17
N GLU A 36 12.75 -21.85 4.10
CA GLU A 36 11.77 -20.98 3.43
C GLU A 36 10.57 -20.68 4.31
N LYS A 37 10.11 -21.65 5.11
CA LYS A 37 9.05 -21.43 6.11
C LYS A 37 9.49 -20.42 7.17
N ILE A 38 10.68 -20.62 7.75
CA ILE A 38 11.24 -19.69 8.75
C ILE A 38 11.41 -18.29 8.13
N LEU A 39 11.96 -18.20 6.93
CA LEU A 39 12.13 -16.94 6.22
C LEU A 39 10.78 -16.26 5.95
N TRP A 40 9.75 -17.02 5.59
CA TRP A 40 8.40 -16.50 5.37
C TRP A 40 7.81 -15.92 6.67
N PHE A 41 7.90 -16.63 7.79
CA PHE A 41 7.41 -16.11 9.08
C PHE A 41 8.15 -14.86 9.56
N VAL A 42 9.45 -14.74 9.28
CA VAL A 42 10.24 -13.55 9.64
C VAL A 42 9.96 -12.38 8.68
N LYS A 43 9.89 -12.65 7.37
CA LYS A 43 9.76 -11.60 6.34
C LYS A 43 8.34 -11.05 6.23
N THR A 44 7.33 -11.86 6.54
CA THR A 44 5.90 -11.49 6.44
C THR A 44 5.49 -10.33 7.33
N PRO A 45 5.91 -10.22 8.61
CA PRO A 45 5.59 -9.04 9.44
C PRO A 45 6.49 -7.83 9.13
N ILE A 46 7.74 -8.05 8.68
CA ILE A 46 8.68 -6.96 8.38
C ILE A 46 8.26 -6.21 7.10
N ARG A 47 7.80 -6.95 6.08
CA ARG A 47 7.40 -6.37 4.78
C ARG A 47 6.33 -5.28 4.89
N PRO A 48 5.19 -5.48 5.59
CA PRO A 48 4.17 -4.45 5.74
C PRO A 48 4.68 -3.22 6.48
N ARG A 49 5.36 -3.39 7.62
CA ARG A 49 5.83 -2.24 8.43
C ARG A 49 6.84 -1.40 7.64
N LEU A 50 7.78 -2.04 6.96
CA LEU A 50 8.74 -1.38 6.10
C LEU A 50 8.05 -0.71 4.91
N TYR A 51 7.09 -1.38 4.28
CA TYR A 51 6.30 -0.82 3.18
C TYR A 51 5.60 0.48 3.59
N TRP A 52 4.80 0.46 4.65
CA TRP A 52 4.07 1.65 5.14
C TRP A 52 5.03 2.77 5.59
N PHE A 53 6.20 2.41 6.13
CA PHE A 53 7.22 3.39 6.48
C PHE A 53 7.78 4.09 5.24
N VAL A 54 8.19 3.31 4.23
CA VAL A 54 8.77 3.79 2.97
C VAL A 54 7.73 4.59 2.19
N GLU A 55 6.51 4.08 2.03
CA GLU A 55 5.41 4.76 1.36
C GLU A 55 5.16 6.14 1.96
N GLY A 56 5.04 6.25 3.29
CA GLY A 56 4.86 7.54 3.95
C GLY A 56 6.02 8.51 3.74
N LYS A 57 7.26 8.01 3.62
CA LYS A 57 8.44 8.85 3.36
C LYS A 57 8.48 9.33 1.91
N LEU A 58 8.24 8.44 0.96
CA LEU A 58 8.18 8.76 -0.47
C LEU A 58 7.04 9.75 -0.75
N TYR A 59 5.88 9.56 -0.14
CA TYR A 59 4.74 10.46 -0.32
C TYR A 59 5.03 11.88 0.20
N ARG A 60 5.66 12.00 1.36
CA ARG A 60 6.10 13.31 1.88
C ARG A 60 7.18 13.95 1.01
N TRP A 61 8.05 13.18 0.38
CA TRP A 61 8.99 13.75 -0.58
C TRP A 61 8.29 14.23 -1.85
N LEU A 62 7.34 13.46 -2.36
CA LEU A 62 6.50 13.85 -3.49
C LEU A 62 5.75 15.17 -3.23
N GLN A 63 5.14 15.31 -2.05
CA GLN A 63 4.50 16.56 -1.61
C GLN A 63 5.49 17.73 -1.62
N GLY A 64 6.71 17.52 -1.13
CA GLY A 64 7.78 18.53 -1.16
C GLY A 64 8.19 18.94 -2.58
N PHE A 65 8.32 17.98 -3.50
CA PHE A 65 8.61 18.28 -4.91
C PHE A 65 7.52 19.11 -5.56
N ILE A 66 6.26 18.71 -5.37
CA ILE A 66 5.10 19.41 -5.95
C ILE A 66 4.95 20.82 -5.35
N GLY A 67 5.11 20.96 -4.03
CA GLY A 67 5.10 22.26 -3.37
C GLY A 67 6.22 23.18 -3.88
N THR A 68 7.43 22.62 -4.08
CA THR A 68 8.55 23.38 -4.64
C THR A 68 8.27 23.82 -6.07
N TRP A 69 7.70 22.96 -6.91
CA TRP A 69 7.31 23.33 -8.28
C TRP A 69 6.26 24.44 -8.30
N GLY A 70 5.23 24.35 -7.46
CA GLY A 70 4.23 25.40 -7.30
C GLY A 70 4.86 26.74 -6.93
N TYR A 71 5.74 26.74 -5.93
CA TYR A 71 6.47 27.94 -5.51
C TYR A 71 7.36 28.50 -6.64
N THR A 72 8.13 27.66 -7.33
CA THR A 72 8.98 28.12 -8.44
C THR A 72 8.18 28.62 -9.65
N ALA A 73 6.92 28.21 -9.79
CA ALA A 73 6.00 28.72 -10.79
C ALA A 73 5.30 30.03 -10.39
N GLY A 74 5.60 30.57 -9.20
CA GLY A 74 5.06 31.83 -8.70
C GLY A 74 3.72 31.70 -7.96
N TYR A 75 3.35 30.49 -7.53
CA TYR A 75 2.14 30.29 -6.72
C TYR A 75 2.49 30.26 -5.23
N ASP A 76 1.86 31.15 -4.48
CA ASP A 76 1.89 31.17 -3.03
C ASP A 76 0.60 30.59 -2.46
N VAL A 77 0.73 29.67 -1.50
CA VAL A 77 -0.39 29.02 -0.82
C VAL A 77 -0.46 29.57 0.60
N PHE A 78 -1.60 30.18 0.94
CA PHE A 78 -1.86 30.73 2.26
C PHE A 78 -2.98 29.94 2.95
N GLU A 79 -2.73 29.50 4.17
CA GLU A 79 -3.73 28.86 5.02
C GLU A 79 -4.34 29.90 5.97
N TYR A 80 -5.67 29.95 6.03
CA TYR A 80 -6.42 30.85 6.91
C TYR A 80 -7.47 30.06 7.70
N GLY A 81 -7.73 30.47 8.94
CA GLY A 81 -8.71 29.86 9.83
C GLY A 81 -8.11 29.46 11.17
N ASP A 82 -8.78 28.54 11.87
CA ASP A 82 -8.37 28.05 13.17
C ASP A 82 -7.12 27.17 13.12
N ASP A 83 -6.33 27.19 14.20
CA ASP A 83 -5.20 26.28 14.34
C ASP A 83 -5.67 24.84 14.62
N VAL A 84 -5.51 23.98 13.62
CA VAL A 84 -5.87 22.56 13.67
C VAL A 84 -4.71 21.65 14.11
N THR A 85 -3.59 22.22 14.55
CA THR A 85 -2.37 21.48 14.93
C THR A 85 -2.63 20.40 15.98
N THR A 86 -3.51 20.67 16.94
CA THR A 86 -3.87 19.74 18.01
C THR A 86 -4.52 18.46 17.48
N TYR A 87 -5.25 18.53 16.35
CA TYR A 87 -5.99 17.38 15.83
C TYR A 87 -5.13 16.41 15.02
N TYR A 88 -4.19 16.90 14.21
CA TYR A 88 -3.44 16.03 13.28
C TYR A 88 -2.11 15.49 13.84
N ARG A 89 -1.64 16.01 14.97
CA ARG A 89 -0.35 15.57 15.55
C ARG A 89 -0.44 14.19 16.20
N ASP A 90 -1.51 13.95 16.94
CA ASP A 90 -1.66 12.73 17.76
C ASP A 90 -2.72 11.76 17.21
N GLU A 91 -3.59 12.23 16.30
CA GLU A 91 -4.70 11.45 15.76
C GLU A 91 -4.70 11.37 14.23
N ARG A 92 -5.43 10.38 13.70
CA ARG A 92 -5.67 10.25 12.26
C ARG A 92 -6.83 11.15 11.85
N VAL A 93 -6.51 12.15 11.04
CA VAL A 93 -7.49 13.11 10.53
C VAL A 93 -7.84 12.78 9.08
N LEU A 94 -9.14 12.74 8.79
CA LEU A 94 -9.65 12.74 7.43
C LEU A 94 -9.96 14.18 7.03
N VAL A 95 -9.19 14.72 6.09
CA VAL A 95 -9.46 16.04 5.52
C VAL A 95 -10.49 15.88 4.41
N MET A 96 -11.64 16.54 4.56
CA MET A 96 -12.67 16.62 3.54
C MET A 96 -12.63 17.99 2.90
N CYS A 97 -12.42 18.03 1.59
CA CYS A 97 -12.40 19.25 0.80
C CYS A 97 -13.53 19.23 -0.21
N ASN A 98 -14.01 20.40 -0.60
CA ASN A 98 -14.70 20.54 -1.88
C ASN A 98 -13.71 20.24 -3.03
N HIS A 99 -14.24 19.93 -4.21
CA HIS A 99 -13.44 19.73 -5.41
C HIS A 99 -13.86 20.75 -6.47
N GLN A 100 -12.91 21.57 -6.90
CA GLN A 100 -13.09 22.64 -7.88
C GLN A 100 -12.21 22.42 -9.11
N SER A 101 -10.99 21.89 -8.94
CA SER A 101 -10.03 21.77 -10.03
C SER A 101 -9.00 20.68 -9.81
N THR A 102 -8.27 20.33 -10.87
CA THR A 102 -7.08 19.47 -10.75
C THR A 102 -5.95 20.15 -9.95
N ALA A 103 -5.96 21.47 -9.80
CA ALA A 103 -5.00 22.22 -9.00
C ALA A 103 -5.24 22.06 -7.48
N ASP A 104 -6.41 21.57 -7.05
CA ASP A 104 -6.69 21.33 -5.63
C ASP A 104 -5.69 20.32 -5.04
N VAL A 105 -5.27 19.33 -5.83
CA VAL A 105 -4.30 18.31 -5.41
C VAL A 105 -2.93 18.92 -5.08
N PRO A 106 -2.25 19.65 -5.98
CA PRO A 106 -0.97 20.28 -5.66
C PRO A 106 -1.09 21.33 -4.55
N THR A 107 -2.20 22.07 -4.45
CA THR A 107 -2.46 22.99 -3.34
C THR A 107 -2.50 22.24 -2.00
N LEU A 108 -3.27 21.16 -1.90
CA LEU A 108 -3.32 20.35 -0.68
C LEU A 108 -1.97 19.69 -0.36
N MET A 109 -1.22 19.25 -1.37
CA MET A 109 0.12 18.69 -1.16
C MET A 109 1.10 19.73 -0.62
N ALA A 110 1.00 20.99 -1.06
CA ALA A 110 1.80 22.09 -0.52
C ALA A 110 1.43 22.38 0.94
N CYS A 111 0.14 22.46 1.29
CA CYS A 111 -0.32 22.66 2.67
C CYS A 111 0.11 21.51 3.60
N LEU A 112 -0.08 20.26 3.16
CA LEU A 112 0.15 19.07 3.99
C LEU A 112 1.63 18.76 4.20
N GLN A 113 2.53 19.29 3.37
CA GLN A 113 3.96 18.99 3.42
C GLN A 113 4.60 19.31 4.79
N SER A 114 4.14 20.37 5.44
CA SER A 114 4.63 20.81 6.75
C SER A 114 3.94 20.10 7.91
N LYS A 115 2.80 19.43 7.67
CA LYS A 115 1.89 18.89 8.68
C LYS A 115 2.14 17.43 9.06
N GLY A 116 3.16 16.78 8.50
CA GLY A 116 3.60 15.45 8.91
C GLY A 116 3.45 14.39 7.82
N VAL A 117 3.04 13.18 8.17
CA VAL A 117 2.92 12.04 7.23
C VAL A 117 1.46 11.80 6.91
N ALA A 118 1.01 12.23 5.72
CA ALA A 118 -0.40 12.19 5.33
C ALA A 118 -0.96 10.79 5.02
N SER A 119 -0.12 9.81 4.68
CA SER A 119 -0.57 8.51 4.12
C SER A 119 0.05 7.29 4.81
N ARG A 120 0.38 7.35 6.10
CA ARG A 120 0.97 6.19 6.81
C ARG A 120 -0.09 5.46 7.65
N LYS A 121 -0.20 4.14 7.44
CA LYS A 121 -0.91 3.26 8.36
C LYS A 121 -0.11 3.13 9.65
N VAL A 122 -0.56 3.79 10.72
CA VAL A 122 -0.08 3.55 12.08
C VAL A 122 -0.71 2.24 12.55
N THR A 123 0.13 1.29 12.96
CA THR A 123 -0.24 -0.10 13.23
C THR A 123 -1.30 -0.20 14.31
#